data_AF-A0A836CDA8-F1
#
_entry.id   AF-A0A836CDA8-F1
#
_cell.length_a   1.000
_cell.length_b   1.000
_cell.length_c   1.000
_cell.angle_alpha   90.00
_cell.angle_beta   90.00
_cell.angle_gamma   90.00
#
_symmetry.space_group_name_H-M   'P 1'
#
loop_
_entity.id
_entity.type
_entity.pdbx_description
1 polymer ?
#
loop_
_entity_poly.entity_id
_entity_poly.type
_entity_poly.pdbx_seq_one_letter_code
_entity_poly.pdbx_strand_id
1 'polypeptide(L)'
;MLSCLSRRVAPIASLAARSSMHTSNTMRNASPLVMHSSPLRSEHAKAFQATLPEREGRVLSVQSHTVHGYVGNKAATLPLQLLGLEVDPLNTVHFSTHAGYKHLRGDATTAQQFDTLVEGLKINGVFNYDYVLSGYARSEGLLMSLASIVTELRATNGSKDKHAVRYFLDPVLGDDDCGFYVPQELVATYRDAMLPLATVITPNTFEAQQLRRSS
;
A
#
# COMPACT_ATOMS: atom_id res chain seq x y z
N MET A 1 -4.68 -14.61 -24.15
CA MET A 1 -6.06 -14.97 -24.55
C MET A 1 -7.04 -14.69 -23.40
N LEU A 2 -7.38 -13.43 -23.17
CA LEU A 2 -8.71 -13.04 -22.66
C LEU A 2 -8.88 -11.58 -23.05
N SER A 3 -9.39 -11.37 -24.26
CA SER A 3 -9.70 -10.07 -24.81
C SER A 3 -10.70 -9.34 -23.92
N CYS A 4 -10.32 -8.16 -23.46
CA CYS A 4 -11.16 -6.95 -23.48
C CYS A 4 -12.67 -7.24 -23.39
N LEU A 5 -13.21 -7.46 -22.18
CA LEU A 5 -14.65 -7.47 -21.97
C LEU A 5 -15.16 -6.03 -22.05
N SER A 6 -15.43 -5.63 -23.29
CA SER A 6 -16.30 -4.54 -23.69
C SER A 6 -17.49 -4.35 -22.75
N ARG A 7 -17.52 -3.21 -22.02
CA ARG A 7 -18.60 -2.21 -22.01
C ARG A 7 -18.43 -1.22 -20.85
N ARG A 8 -18.33 0.06 -21.22
CA ARG A 8 -18.49 1.30 -20.44
C ARG A 8 -18.98 1.10 -18.99
N VAL A 9 -18.12 1.39 -18.02
CA VAL A 9 -18.55 1.72 -16.66
C VAL A 9 -18.51 3.25 -16.55
N ALA A 10 -19.68 3.87 -16.45
CA ALA A 10 -19.82 5.30 -16.14
C ALA A 10 -19.29 5.59 -14.72
N PRO A 11 -18.84 6.83 -14.43
CA PRO A 11 -18.37 7.18 -13.08
C PRO A 11 -19.54 7.08 -12.09
N ILE A 12 -19.39 6.28 -11.03
CA ILE A 12 -20.37 6.21 -9.94
C ILE A 12 -20.19 7.46 -9.08
N ALA A 13 -21.17 8.35 -9.15
CA ALA A 13 -21.30 9.51 -8.28
C ALA A 13 -21.51 9.08 -6.81
N SER A 14 -20.83 9.78 -5.91
CA SER A 14 -20.99 9.71 -4.45
C SER A 14 -22.45 10.00 -4.06
N LEU A 15 -23.09 9.05 -3.37
CA LEU A 15 -24.41 9.27 -2.77
C LEU A 15 -24.22 9.68 -1.30
N ALA A 16 -24.30 10.98 -1.05
CA ALA A 16 -24.38 11.55 0.29
C ALA A 16 -25.76 11.24 0.89
N ALA A 17 -25.82 10.30 1.84
CA ALA A 17 -27.00 10.09 2.66
C ALA A 17 -26.94 11.04 3.88
N ARG A 18 -27.79 12.07 3.87
CA ARG A 18 -28.16 12.82 5.08
C ARG A 18 -29.07 11.94 5.93
N SER A 19 -28.74 11.77 7.21
CA SER A 19 -29.72 11.39 8.22
C SER A 19 -29.50 12.18 9.51
N SER A 20 -30.62 12.61 10.07
CA SER A 20 -30.81 13.59 11.13
C SER A 20 -30.36 13.10 12.51
N MET A 21 -29.96 14.05 13.35
CA MET A 21 -29.60 13.87 14.75
C MET A 21 -30.81 13.40 15.57
N HIS A 22 -30.63 12.31 16.32
CA HIS A 22 -31.32 12.07 17.58
C HIS A 22 -30.29 11.60 18.61
N THR A 23 -29.94 12.53 19.50
CA THR A 23 -29.14 12.28 20.69
C THR A 23 -29.96 11.47 21.68
N SER A 24 -29.50 10.27 22.02
CA SER A 24 -29.91 9.61 23.25
C SER A 24 -28.68 9.07 23.97
N ASN A 25 -28.51 9.61 25.17
CA ASN A 25 -27.33 9.55 26.00
C ASN A 25 -27.51 8.43 27.03
N THR A 26 -26.99 7.23 26.80
CA THR A 26 -26.64 6.28 27.88
C THR A 26 -25.96 5.04 27.33
N MET A 27 -24.74 4.75 27.79
CA MET A 27 -24.14 3.44 28.13
C MET A 27 -22.62 3.67 28.24
N ARG A 28 -22.16 4.04 29.44
CA ARG A 28 -21.40 3.16 30.35
C ARG A 28 -19.96 2.91 29.90
N ASN A 29 -19.06 3.62 30.59
CA ASN A 29 -17.66 3.26 30.88
C ASN A 29 -17.36 1.77 30.63
N ALA A 30 -16.68 1.48 29.52
CA ALA A 30 -15.90 0.26 29.39
C ALA A 30 -14.47 0.63 29.76
N SER A 31 -13.99 0.18 30.92
CA SER A 31 -12.57 0.26 31.27
C SER A 31 -11.74 -0.47 30.23
N PRO A 32 -10.54 0.04 29.86
CA PRO A 32 -9.67 -0.65 28.93
C PRO A 32 -9.29 -2.03 29.50
N LEU A 33 -9.44 -3.07 28.69
CA LEU A 33 -8.91 -4.40 28.97
C LEU A 33 -7.38 -4.29 29.07
N VAL A 34 -6.86 -4.19 30.29
CA VAL A 34 -5.43 -4.34 30.58
C VAL A 34 -5.08 -5.80 30.35
N MET A 35 -4.63 -6.12 29.13
CA MET A 35 -3.99 -7.39 28.80
C MET A 35 -2.73 -7.53 29.64
N HIS A 36 -2.82 -8.24 30.77
CA HIS A 36 -1.64 -8.64 31.51
C HIS A 36 -0.84 -9.60 30.62
N SER A 37 0.40 -9.23 30.28
CA SER A 37 1.31 -10.10 29.54
C SER A 37 1.66 -11.29 30.44
N SER A 38 1.16 -12.47 30.09
CA SER A 38 1.54 -13.70 30.78
C SER A 38 3.04 -13.98 30.51
N PRO A 39 3.83 -14.39 31.53
CA PRO A 39 5.25 -14.69 31.36
C PRO A 39 5.51 -15.77 30.29
N LEU A 40 4.55 -16.69 30.10
CA LEU A 40 4.57 -17.72 29.05
C LEU A 40 4.60 -17.16 27.60
N ARG A 41 3.99 -15.99 27.34
CA ARG A 41 4.13 -15.33 26.02
C ARG A 41 5.54 -14.80 25.80
N SER A 42 6.25 -14.40 26.85
CA SER A 42 7.58 -13.80 26.73
C SER A 42 8.68 -14.82 26.44
N GLU A 43 8.58 -16.03 26.98
CA GLU A 43 9.55 -17.10 26.72
C GLU A 43 9.35 -17.75 25.36
N HIS A 44 8.10 -18.02 24.96
CA HIS A 44 7.82 -18.53 23.61
C HIS A 44 8.16 -17.50 22.52
N ALA A 45 7.90 -16.21 22.76
CA ALA A 45 8.33 -15.16 21.84
C ALA A 45 9.85 -15.11 21.71
N LYS A 46 10.61 -15.21 22.81
CA LYS A 46 12.08 -15.25 22.78
C LYS A 46 12.64 -16.50 22.10
N ALA A 47 12.06 -17.68 22.37
CA ALA A 47 12.47 -18.93 21.74
C ALA A 47 12.17 -18.95 20.22
N PHE A 48 11.05 -18.35 19.82
CA PHE A 48 10.72 -18.13 18.41
C PHE A 48 11.69 -17.13 17.77
N GLN A 49 11.98 -16.01 18.44
CA GLN A 49 12.93 -15.01 17.95
C GLN A 49 14.35 -15.58 17.74
N ALA A 50 14.77 -16.51 18.60
CA ALA A 50 16.10 -17.13 18.57
C ALA A 50 16.25 -18.21 17.47
N THR A 51 15.15 -18.64 16.84
CA THR A 51 15.16 -19.64 15.75
C THR A 51 14.90 -19.02 14.37
N LEU A 52 14.56 -17.74 14.31
CA LEU A 52 14.44 -17.02 13.06
C LEU A 52 15.84 -16.72 12.50
N PRO A 53 16.07 -16.91 11.19
CA PRO A 53 17.31 -16.47 10.57
C PRO A 53 17.56 -14.98 10.87
N GLU A 54 18.83 -14.58 10.94
CA GLU A 54 19.19 -13.17 11.11
C GLU A 54 18.45 -12.33 10.05
N ARG A 55 17.81 -11.24 10.50
CA ARG A 55 16.83 -10.47 9.71
C ARG A 55 17.40 -10.02 8.37
N GLU A 56 16.93 -10.63 7.28
CA GLU A 56 17.35 -10.29 5.90
C GLU A 56 16.73 -8.98 5.38
N GLY A 57 15.75 -8.43 6.10
CA GLY A 57 15.24 -7.06 5.91
C GLY A 57 13.72 -6.95 6.06
N ARG A 58 13.22 -5.73 6.22
CA ARG A 58 11.79 -5.42 6.35
C ARG A 58 11.28 -4.58 5.17
N VAL A 59 10.15 -5.01 4.61
CA VAL A 59 9.48 -4.40 3.46
C VAL A 59 8.16 -3.76 3.89
N LEU A 60 8.00 -2.46 3.61
CA LEU A 60 6.69 -1.82 3.59
C LEU A 60 6.10 -1.97 2.18
N SER A 61 5.06 -2.80 2.04
CA SER A 61 4.46 -3.12 0.74
C SER A 61 3.15 -2.36 0.52
N VAL A 62 3.20 -1.28 -0.26
CA VAL A 62 2.09 -0.35 -0.53
C VAL A 62 1.45 -0.67 -1.88
N GLN A 63 0.44 -1.55 -1.88
CA GLN A 63 -0.18 -2.06 -3.11
C GLN A 63 -1.68 -2.29 -2.93
N SER A 64 -2.37 -2.68 -4.01
CA SER A 64 -3.76 -3.14 -3.93
C SER A 64 -3.90 -4.47 -3.17
N HIS A 65 -5.11 -4.78 -2.71
CA HIS A 65 -5.47 -6.09 -2.19
C HIS A 65 -6.80 -6.58 -2.77
N THR A 66 -6.88 -7.89 -3.03
CA THR A 66 -8.11 -8.55 -3.49
C THR A 66 -8.40 -9.81 -2.67
N VAL A 67 -9.67 -10.06 -2.38
CA VAL A 67 -10.09 -11.29 -1.69
C VAL A 67 -9.94 -12.51 -2.59
N HIS A 68 -10.38 -12.42 -3.85
CA HIS A 68 -10.25 -13.48 -4.86
C HIS A 68 -9.32 -13.06 -6.00
N GLY A 69 -8.46 -13.99 -6.43
CA GLY A 69 -7.33 -13.73 -7.34
C GLY A 69 -6.02 -13.44 -6.60
N TYR A 70 -4.93 -13.33 -7.36
CA TYR A 70 -3.60 -13.02 -6.86
C TYR A 70 -3.06 -11.80 -7.61
N VAL A 71 -3.24 -10.63 -7.00
CA VAL A 71 -2.68 -9.35 -7.46
C VAL A 71 -2.26 -8.51 -6.24
N GLY A 72 -1.41 -7.51 -6.48
CA GLY A 72 -0.96 -6.59 -5.44
C GLY A 72 -0.35 -7.32 -4.23
N ASN A 73 -0.65 -6.85 -3.02
CA ASN A 73 -0.12 -7.41 -1.78
C ASN A 73 -0.45 -8.91 -1.62
N LYS A 74 -1.58 -9.39 -2.14
CA LYS A 74 -1.89 -10.83 -2.08
C LYS A 74 -0.96 -11.68 -2.94
N ALA A 75 -0.40 -11.13 -4.01
CA ALA A 75 0.60 -11.79 -4.83
C ALA A 75 2.04 -11.55 -4.32
N ALA A 76 2.31 -10.38 -3.72
CA ALA A 76 3.66 -9.99 -3.31
C ALA A 76 4.08 -10.53 -1.94
N THR A 77 3.17 -10.57 -0.95
CA THR A 77 3.53 -10.82 0.45
C THR A 77 4.12 -12.22 0.67
N LEU A 78 3.46 -13.28 0.19
CA LEU A 78 3.92 -14.64 0.43
C LEU A 78 5.30 -14.92 -0.21
N PRO A 79 5.55 -14.60 -1.50
CA PRO A 79 6.87 -14.80 -2.09
C PRO A 79 7.98 -14.07 -1.34
N LEU A 80 7.77 -12.82 -0.92
CA LEU A 80 8.75 -12.06 -0.15
C LEU A 80 9.03 -12.71 1.22
N GLN A 81 7.99 -13.20 1.90
CA GLN A 81 8.14 -13.92 3.17
C GLN A 81 8.89 -15.26 3.01
N LEU A 82 8.64 -15.99 1.91
CA LEU A 82 9.39 -17.21 1.60
C LEU A 82 10.88 -16.95 1.32
N LEU A 83 11.23 -15.73 0.92
CA LEU A 83 12.61 -15.26 0.76
C LEU A 83 13.21 -14.69 2.05
N GLY A 84 12.60 -14.93 3.22
CA GLY A 84 13.15 -14.50 4.51
C GLY A 84 12.89 -13.04 4.89
N LEU A 85 12.14 -12.29 4.08
CA LEU A 85 11.82 -10.89 4.35
C LEU A 85 10.58 -10.75 5.24
N GLU A 86 10.65 -9.82 6.19
CA GLU A 86 9.48 -9.38 6.95
C GLU A 86 8.67 -8.41 6.09
N VAL A 87 7.36 -8.62 5.97
CA VAL A 87 6.51 -7.81 5.07
C VAL A 87 5.32 -7.25 5.83
N ASP A 88 5.22 -5.92 5.84
CA ASP A 88 4.05 -5.20 6.34
C ASP A 88 3.24 -4.67 5.14
N PRO A 89 2.12 -5.32 4.77
CA PRO A 89 1.29 -4.88 3.66
C PRO A 89 0.38 -3.72 4.08
N LEU A 90 0.49 -2.60 3.36
CA LEU A 90 -0.39 -1.45 3.48
C LEU A 90 -1.24 -1.31 2.21
N ASN A 91 -2.53 -1.61 2.32
CA ASN A 91 -3.39 -1.78 1.16
C ASN A 91 -3.94 -0.44 0.66
N THR A 92 -3.78 -0.14 -0.63
CA THR A 92 -4.33 1.06 -1.29
C THR A 92 -5.80 0.90 -1.68
N VAL A 93 -6.24 -0.34 -1.86
CA VAL A 93 -7.63 -0.74 -2.06
C VAL A 93 -7.85 -2.11 -1.42
N HIS A 94 -9.09 -2.39 -1.02
CA HIS A 94 -9.52 -3.70 -0.57
C HIS A 94 -10.76 -4.12 -1.36
N PHE A 95 -10.55 -4.89 -2.43
CA PHE A 95 -11.61 -5.29 -3.36
C PHE A 95 -11.93 -6.78 -3.29
N SER A 96 -13.11 -7.16 -3.76
CA SER A 96 -13.53 -8.57 -3.87
C SER A 96 -12.68 -9.32 -4.89
N THR A 97 -12.36 -8.69 -6.02
CA THR A 97 -11.65 -9.24 -7.18
C THR A 97 -10.82 -8.15 -7.86
N HIS A 98 -10.00 -8.50 -8.85
CA HIS A 98 -9.32 -7.51 -9.70
C HIS A 98 -10.24 -6.98 -10.82
N ALA A 99 -9.84 -5.89 -11.47
CA ALA A 99 -10.64 -5.20 -12.49
C ALA A 99 -10.93 -6.01 -13.78
N GLY A 100 -10.36 -7.20 -13.92
CA GLY A 100 -10.66 -8.11 -15.04
C GLY A 100 -12.01 -8.82 -14.91
N TYR A 101 -12.66 -8.74 -13.74
CA TYR A 101 -13.99 -9.30 -13.52
C TYR A 101 -15.09 -8.29 -13.86
N LYS A 102 -16.26 -8.81 -14.26
CA LYS A 102 -17.44 -8.00 -14.62
C LYS A 102 -17.96 -7.11 -13.48
N HIS A 103 -17.79 -7.54 -12.22
CA HIS A 103 -18.30 -6.84 -11.06
C HIS A 103 -17.17 -6.62 -10.05
N LEU A 104 -16.89 -5.36 -9.76
CA LEU A 104 -15.92 -4.95 -8.77
C LEU A 104 -16.65 -4.36 -7.55
N ARG A 105 -16.28 -4.80 -6.34
CA ARG A 105 -16.84 -4.32 -5.07
C ARG A 105 -15.73 -4.16 -4.04
N GLY A 106 -15.90 -3.20 -3.15
CA GLY A 106 -14.99 -2.90 -2.05
C GLY A 106 -14.57 -1.44 -2.05
N ASP A 107 -13.58 -1.12 -1.23
CA ASP A 107 -13.25 0.25 -0.88
C ASP A 107 -11.82 0.61 -1.25
N ALA A 108 -11.62 1.89 -1.56
CA ALA A 108 -10.30 2.45 -1.74
C ALA A 108 -9.87 3.18 -0.46
N THR A 109 -8.62 2.93 -0.05
CA THR A 109 -8.01 3.61 1.08
C THR A 109 -7.80 5.08 0.72
N THR A 110 -8.31 5.99 1.56
CA THR A 110 -8.07 7.42 1.39
C THR A 110 -6.68 7.81 1.89
N ALA A 111 -6.15 8.95 1.44
CA ALA A 111 -4.88 9.47 1.96
C ALA A 111 -4.90 9.60 3.50
N GLN A 112 -6.00 10.10 4.07
CA GLN A 112 -6.15 10.21 5.52
C GLN A 112 -6.12 8.85 6.24
N GLN A 113 -6.80 7.82 5.69
CA GLN A 113 -6.77 6.48 6.26
C GLN A 113 -5.36 5.88 6.19
N PHE A 114 -4.67 6.10 5.07
CA PHE A 114 -3.28 5.68 4.88
C PHE A 114 -2.35 6.35 5.89
N ASP A 115 -2.43 7.67 6.04
CA ASP A 115 -1.63 8.44 7.01
C ASP A 115 -1.92 8.02 8.45
N THR A 116 -3.18 7.70 8.77
CA THR A 116 -3.57 7.22 10.11
C THR A 116 -2.88 5.89 10.47
N LEU A 117 -2.78 4.96 9.51
CA LEU A 117 -2.09 3.69 9.73
C LEU A 117 -0.59 3.88 9.90
N VAL A 118 0.00 4.75 9.09
CA VAL A 118 1.43 5.09 9.14
C VAL A 118 1.78 5.76 10.46
N GLU A 119 0.96 6.70 10.92
CA GLU A 119 1.11 7.31 12.25
C GLU A 119 1.00 6.25 13.35
N GLY A 120 0.08 5.30 13.21
CA GLY A 120 -0.02 4.13 14.09
C GLY A 120 1.30 3.34 14.18
N LEU A 121 2.01 3.15 13.06
CA LEU A 121 3.33 2.49 13.07
C LEU A 121 4.39 3.33 13.78
N LYS A 122 4.36 4.66 13.59
CA LYS A 122 5.31 5.60 14.20
C LYS A 122 5.17 5.67 15.71
N ILE A 123 3.95 5.85 16.22
CA ILE A 123 3.70 5.97 17.66
C ILE A 123 4.02 4.66 18.41
N ASN A 124 3.97 3.52 17.72
CA ASN A 124 4.36 2.22 18.27
C ASN A 124 5.86 1.93 18.13
N GLY A 125 6.65 2.83 17.52
CA GLY A 125 8.09 2.67 17.35
C GLY A 125 8.49 1.55 16.39
N VAL A 126 7.59 1.14 15.49
CA VAL A 126 7.82 0.05 14.52
C VAL A 126 7.95 0.55 13.07
N PHE A 127 7.95 1.87 12.87
CA PHE A 127 8.16 2.51 11.57
C PHE A 127 9.66 2.53 11.19
N ASN A 128 10.21 1.34 10.90
CA ASN A 128 11.58 1.17 10.45
C ASN A 128 11.62 0.11 9.35
N TYR A 129 12.03 0.51 8.14
CA TYR A 129 11.99 -0.34 6.94
C TYR A 129 13.28 -0.21 6.13
N ASP A 130 13.73 -1.32 5.54
CA ASP A 130 14.88 -1.37 4.64
C ASP A 130 14.45 -1.19 3.17
N TYR A 131 13.23 -1.63 2.89
CA TYR A 131 12.64 -1.66 1.56
C TYR A 131 11.25 -1.05 1.58
N VAL A 132 10.94 -0.28 0.54
CA VAL A 132 9.57 0.11 0.20
C VAL A 132 9.25 -0.47 -1.17
N LEU A 133 8.11 -1.14 -1.29
CA LEU A 133 7.61 -1.67 -2.54
C LEU A 133 6.25 -1.04 -2.80
N SER A 134 6.07 -0.37 -3.93
CA SER A 134 4.79 0.21 -4.31
C SER A 134 4.26 -0.34 -5.63
N GLY A 135 2.94 -0.31 -5.76
CA GLY A 135 2.20 -0.72 -6.94
C GLY A 135 0.94 0.10 -7.11
N TYR A 136 -0.16 -0.54 -7.56
CA TYR A 136 -1.43 0.12 -7.85
C TYR A 136 -1.89 1.11 -6.77
N ALA A 137 -2.03 2.38 -7.17
CA ALA A 137 -2.61 3.46 -6.39
C ALA A 137 -3.47 4.33 -7.31
N ARG A 138 -4.64 4.75 -6.82
CA ARG A 138 -5.66 5.47 -7.63
C ARG A 138 -5.91 6.92 -7.20
N SER A 139 -5.04 7.47 -6.35
CA SER A 139 -5.20 8.80 -5.77
C SER A 139 -3.85 9.50 -5.70
N GLU A 140 -3.81 10.72 -6.21
CA GLU A 140 -2.64 11.60 -6.08
C GLU A 140 -2.29 11.81 -4.61
N GLY A 141 -3.27 12.07 -3.75
CA GLY A 141 -3.04 12.26 -2.31
C GLY A 141 -2.33 11.07 -1.66
N LEU A 142 -2.72 9.83 -2.00
CA LEU A 142 -2.06 8.63 -1.48
C LEU A 142 -0.62 8.51 -2.01
N LEU A 143 -0.38 8.82 -3.29
CA LEU A 143 0.97 8.85 -3.86
C LEU A 143 1.85 9.90 -3.17
N MET A 144 1.32 11.08 -2.88
CA MET A 144 2.05 12.13 -2.15
C MET A 144 2.34 11.73 -0.70
N SER A 145 1.40 11.10 0.00
CA SER A 145 1.66 10.52 1.33
C SER A 145 2.76 9.46 1.28
N LEU A 146 2.74 8.57 0.27
CA LEU A 146 3.79 7.58 0.07
C LEU A 146 5.16 8.22 -0.23
N ALA A 147 5.20 9.26 -1.06
CA ALA A 147 6.43 10.02 -1.34
C ALA A 147 7.02 10.63 -0.06
N SER A 148 6.17 11.17 0.81
CA SER A 148 6.55 11.70 2.12
C SER A 148 7.19 10.61 3.00
N ILE A 149 6.55 9.45 3.09
CA ILE A 149 7.04 8.29 3.87
C ILE A 149 8.40 7.80 3.39
N VAL A 150 8.59 7.65 2.08
CA VAL A 150 9.89 7.22 1.53
C VAL A 150 10.99 8.21 1.88
N THR A 151 10.67 9.51 1.84
CA THR A 151 11.61 10.59 2.20
C THR A 151 11.94 10.55 3.69
N GLU A 152 10.92 10.38 4.54
CA GLU A 152 11.08 10.30 5.99
C GLU A 152 11.90 9.08 6.42
N LEU A 153 11.60 7.89 5.88
CA LEU A 153 12.35 6.67 6.18
C LEU A 153 13.84 6.79 5.83
N ARG A 154 14.16 7.48 4.73
CA ARG A 154 15.56 7.77 4.36
C ARG A 154 16.23 8.74 5.33
N ALA A 155 15.49 9.73 5.83
CA ALA A 155 16.01 10.68 6.80
C ALA A 155 16.25 10.02 8.17
N THR A 156 15.35 9.13 8.62
CA THR A 156 15.47 8.45 9.92
C THR A 156 16.55 7.39 9.95
N ASN A 157 16.80 6.70 8.83
CA ASN A 157 17.82 5.64 8.77
C ASN A 157 19.27 6.18 8.74
N GLY A 158 19.47 7.49 8.88
CA GLY A 158 20.75 8.11 9.26
C GLY A 158 21.91 7.98 8.26
N SER A 159 21.69 7.35 7.12
CA SER A 159 22.74 7.19 6.12
C SER A 159 22.80 8.40 5.20
N LYS A 160 24.02 8.92 4.98
CA LYS A 160 24.31 9.91 3.92
C LYS A 160 24.11 9.32 2.51
N ASP A 161 23.82 8.03 2.42
CA ASP A 161 23.40 7.37 1.19
C ASP A 161 21.89 7.58 0.96
N LYS A 162 21.54 8.25 -0.14
CA LYS A 162 20.17 8.39 -0.63
C LYS A 162 19.47 7.04 -0.92
N HIS A 163 20.20 5.93 -0.90
CA HIS A 163 19.71 4.57 -1.08
C HIS A 163 19.66 3.74 0.21
N ALA A 164 19.75 4.37 1.40
CA ALA A 164 19.57 3.71 2.70
C ALA A 164 18.30 2.87 2.76
N VAL A 165 17.23 3.41 2.18
CA VAL A 165 15.97 2.71 1.94
C VAL A 165 15.82 2.54 0.44
N ARG A 166 15.78 1.28 0.01
CA ARG A 166 15.60 0.95 -1.41
C ARG A 166 14.12 0.98 -1.75
N TYR A 167 13.76 1.88 -2.65
CA TYR A 167 12.38 2.04 -3.09
C TYR A 167 12.18 1.38 -4.46
N PHE A 168 11.35 0.34 -4.49
CA PHE A 168 10.91 -0.35 -5.70
C PHE A 168 9.53 0.18 -6.09
N LEU A 169 9.45 0.83 -7.24
CA LEU A 169 8.23 1.44 -7.76
C LEU A 169 7.74 0.65 -8.97
N ASP A 170 6.58 0.02 -8.83
CA ASP A 170 5.79 -0.49 -9.95
C ASP A 170 4.74 0.57 -10.32
N PRO A 171 4.94 1.35 -11.40
CA PRO A 171 4.06 2.46 -11.74
C PRO A 171 2.82 1.98 -12.50
N VAL A 172 1.96 1.22 -11.81
CA VAL A 172 0.77 0.57 -12.38
C VAL A 172 -0.21 1.63 -12.92
N LEU A 173 -0.07 1.96 -14.20
CA LEU A 173 -0.90 2.96 -14.89
C LEU A 173 -1.91 2.29 -15.81
N GLY A 174 -1.53 1.18 -16.45
CA GLY A 174 -2.27 0.60 -17.55
C GLY A 174 -1.44 -0.37 -18.37
N ASP A 175 -2.04 -0.91 -19.43
CA ASP A 175 -1.37 -1.79 -20.40
C ASP A 175 -1.76 -1.44 -21.84
N ASP A 176 -1.11 -2.07 -22.82
CA ASP A 176 -1.38 -1.86 -24.23
C ASP A 176 -2.78 -2.37 -24.65
N ASP A 177 -3.36 -3.31 -23.91
CA ASP A 177 -4.63 -3.97 -24.23
C ASP A 177 -5.86 -3.14 -23.82
N CYS A 178 -5.79 -2.48 -22.66
CA CYS A 178 -6.90 -1.79 -22.01
C CYS A 178 -6.64 -0.29 -21.80
N GLY A 179 -5.41 0.18 -22.04
CA GLY A 179 -5.00 1.55 -21.76
C GLY A 179 -4.94 1.81 -20.26
N PHE A 180 -5.31 3.03 -19.85
CA PHE A 180 -5.23 3.45 -18.45
C PHE A 180 -6.23 2.74 -17.53
N TYR A 181 -5.73 2.18 -16.42
CA TYR A 181 -6.53 1.68 -15.30
C TYR A 181 -6.83 2.77 -14.26
N VAL A 182 -5.98 3.79 -14.23
CA VAL A 182 -6.04 4.90 -13.27
C VAL A 182 -6.30 6.22 -14.00
N PRO A 183 -6.74 7.27 -13.30
CA PRO A 183 -6.88 8.59 -13.92
C PRO A 183 -5.56 9.08 -14.53
N GLN A 184 -5.61 9.58 -15.76
CA GLN A 184 -4.41 9.93 -16.54
C GLN A 184 -3.59 11.06 -15.92
N GLU A 185 -4.22 11.91 -15.10
CA GLU A 185 -3.54 12.95 -14.32
C GLU A 185 -2.46 12.38 -13.38
N LEU A 186 -2.58 11.12 -12.95
CA LEU A 186 -1.58 10.48 -12.09
C LEU A 186 -0.24 10.26 -12.80
N VAL A 187 -0.20 10.28 -14.13
CA VAL A 187 1.05 10.17 -14.89
C VAL A 187 2.03 11.27 -14.48
N ALA A 188 1.54 12.50 -14.27
CA ALA A 188 2.38 13.60 -13.81
C ALA A 188 2.91 13.35 -12.39
N THR A 189 2.05 12.91 -11.48
CA THR A 189 2.44 12.56 -10.10
C THR A 189 3.50 11.45 -10.09
N TYR A 190 3.31 10.37 -10.85
CA TYR A 190 4.31 9.31 -10.94
C TYR A 190 5.63 9.84 -11.50
N ARG A 191 5.59 10.60 -12.61
CA ARG A 191 6.79 11.11 -13.28
C ARG A 191 7.58 12.11 -12.43
N ASP A 192 6.87 13.05 -11.81
CA ASP A 192 7.50 14.24 -11.22
C ASP A 192 7.75 14.08 -9.71
N ALA A 193 6.96 13.26 -9.01
CA ALA A 193 7.11 13.02 -7.57
C ALA A 193 7.65 11.63 -7.23
N MET A 194 7.16 10.57 -7.90
CA MET A 194 7.48 9.19 -7.50
C MET A 194 8.77 8.65 -8.13
N LEU A 195 8.96 8.84 -9.44
CA LEU A 195 10.16 8.38 -10.16
C LEU A 195 11.46 8.93 -9.55
N PRO A 196 11.57 10.22 -9.16
CA PRO A 196 12.81 10.73 -8.55
C PRO A 196 13.18 10.05 -7.23
N LEU A 197 12.20 9.46 -6.53
CA LEU A 197 12.42 8.74 -5.29
C LEU A 197 12.82 7.28 -5.53
N ALA A 198 12.44 6.69 -6.66
CA ALA A 198 12.62 5.27 -6.93
C ALA A 198 14.11 4.89 -7.04
N THR A 199 14.46 3.76 -6.43
CA THR A 199 15.76 3.09 -6.63
C THR A 199 15.69 2.14 -7.81
N VAL A 200 14.57 1.43 -7.95
CA VAL A 200 14.27 0.53 -9.06
C VAL A 200 12.84 0.82 -9.52
N ILE A 201 12.63 0.78 -10.83
CA ILE A 201 11.29 0.87 -11.42
C ILE A 201 11.01 -0.38 -12.25
N THR A 202 9.75 -0.82 -12.29
CA THR A 202 9.33 -2.02 -13.04
C THR A 202 8.17 -1.74 -14.00
N PRO A 203 8.25 -0.73 -14.89
CA PRO A 203 7.17 -0.44 -15.82
C PRO A 203 7.04 -1.53 -16.88
N ASN A 204 5.81 -1.77 -17.34
CA ASN A 204 5.56 -2.43 -18.61
C ASN A 204 5.79 -1.47 -19.81
N THR A 205 5.66 -1.98 -21.03
CA THR A 205 5.90 -1.19 -22.26
C THR A 205 5.00 0.06 -22.35
N PHE A 206 3.71 -0.07 -22.06
CA PHE A 206 2.75 1.03 -22.06
C PHE A 206 3.15 2.10 -21.04
N GLU A 207 3.41 1.69 -19.80
CA GLU A 207 3.80 2.58 -18.69
C GLU A 207 5.11 3.32 -18.99
N ALA A 208 6.11 2.63 -19.52
CA ALA A 208 7.36 3.25 -19.93
C ALA A 208 7.15 4.34 -20.98
N GLN A 209 6.23 4.13 -21.93
CA GLN A 209 5.89 5.14 -22.94
C GLN A 209 5.17 6.36 -22.32
N GLN A 210 4.32 6.16 -21.31
CA GLN A 210 3.63 7.27 -20.63
C GLN A 210 4.58 8.08 -19.75
N LEU A 211 5.57 7.44 -19.13
CA LEU A 211 6.49 8.05 -18.17
C LEU A 211 7.69 8.75 -18.82
N ARG A 212 7.95 8.52 -20.11
CA ARG A 212 9.04 9.18 -20.83
C ARG A 212 8.82 10.71 -20.84
N ARG A 213 9.89 11.47 -20.66
CA ARG A 213 9.83 12.93 -20.88
C ARG A 213 9.64 13.18 -22.36
N SER A 214 8.62 13.96 -22.72
CA SER A 214 8.52 14.53 -24.07
C SER A 214 9.72 15.46 -24.27
N SER A 215 10.51 15.17 -25.30
CA SER A 215 11.68 15.97 -25.71
C SER A 215 11.26 17.34 -26.22
#